data_AF-A0A1Q7KB18-F1
#
_entry.id   AF-A0A1Q7KB18-F1
#
_cell.length_a   1.000
_cell.length_b   1.000
_cell.length_c   1.000
_cell.angle_alpha   90.00
_cell.angle_beta   90.00
_cell.angle_gamma   90.00
#
_symmetry.space_group_name_H-M   'P 1'
#
loop_
_entity.id
_entity.type
_entity.pdbx_description
1 polymer ?
#
loop_
_entity_poly.entity_id
_entity_poly.type
_entity_poly.pdbx_seq_one_letter_code
_entity_poly.pdbx_strand_id
1 'polypeptide(L)'
;MTDPAKPQGDLIRQLRKEMGFWDVLLFNIATVLGPRWIAAAAHNGASSLSLWILAAVGFFLPSALVINELSSRFPEEGGLYVWSKEAFGDFHGFVAGWTYWIYTVFYFPGLLVASAAMGGYIAGSRGTSLAQNSTFLLAGSFVLLGVAVYLNIIGLNIGKWLQNAGGVGTYVPLLILTCLAAILCFRHGSATQFTWANMLPHWSWDTHSRAWNLFRR
;
A
#
# COMPACT_ATOMS: atom_id res chain seq x y z
N MET A 1 -11.87 50.05 -5.13
CA MET A 1 -12.95 49.05 -4.94
C MET A 1 -12.28 47.71 -4.77
N THR A 2 -12.05 47.31 -3.52
CA THR A 2 -11.46 46.03 -3.14
C THR A 2 -12.54 44.96 -3.19
N ASP A 3 -12.32 43.94 -4.01
CA ASP A 3 -13.16 42.74 -4.11
C ASP A 3 -13.23 42.04 -2.74
N PRO A 4 -14.41 41.86 -2.13
CA PRO A 4 -14.51 41.17 -0.85
C PRO A 4 -14.19 39.68 -1.07
N ALA A 5 -13.12 39.21 -0.41
CA ALA A 5 -12.71 37.82 -0.39
C ALA A 5 -13.92 36.90 -0.13
N LYS A 6 -14.24 36.03 -1.11
CA LYS A 6 -15.28 35.01 -0.97
C LYS A 6 -15.00 34.16 0.27
N PRO A 7 -16.02 33.82 1.09
CA PRO A 7 -15.81 32.96 2.25
C PRO A 7 -15.31 31.59 1.77
N GLN A 8 -14.12 31.18 2.22
CA GLN A 8 -13.53 29.86 1.92
C GLN A 8 -14.49 28.69 2.24
N GLY A 9 -15.48 28.89 3.12
CA GLY A 9 -16.50 27.90 3.46
C GLY A 9 -17.39 27.46 2.30
N ASP A 10 -17.56 28.27 1.25
CA ASP A 10 -18.39 27.90 0.08
C ASP A 10 -17.68 27.00 -0.93
N LEU A 11 -16.33 27.02 -0.97
CA LEU A 11 -15.53 26.15 -1.84
C LEU A 11 -15.54 24.69 -1.35
N ILE A 12 -15.50 24.46 -0.04
CA ILE A 12 -15.56 23.11 0.56
C ILE A 12 -16.90 22.41 0.26
N ARG A 13 -17.98 23.18 0.08
CA ARG A 13 -19.31 22.65 -0.29
C ARG A 13 -19.44 22.25 -1.77
N GLN A 14 -18.50 22.63 -2.64
CA GLN A 14 -18.59 22.38 -4.07
C GLN A 14 -17.96 21.05 -4.52
N LEU A 15 -17.15 20.41 -3.69
CA LEU A 15 -16.64 19.06 -3.97
C LEU A 15 -17.72 18.04 -3.61
N ARG A 16 -18.43 17.54 -4.65
CA ARG A 16 -19.40 16.47 -4.50
C ARG A 16 -18.71 15.27 -3.81
N LYS A 17 -19.23 14.86 -2.65
CA LYS A 17 -18.79 13.65 -1.93
C LYS A 17 -19.18 12.42 -2.75
N GLU A 18 -18.37 12.06 -3.76
CA GLU A 18 -18.65 10.86 -4.57
C GLU A 18 -18.11 9.57 -3.93
N MET A 19 -17.27 9.64 -2.88
CA MET A 19 -16.81 8.45 -2.16
C MET A 19 -17.55 8.35 -0.83
N GLY A 20 -18.35 7.29 -0.68
CA GLY A 20 -19.02 6.97 0.56
C GLY A 20 -18.05 6.46 1.62
N PHE A 21 -18.54 6.31 2.85
CA PHE A 21 -17.73 5.75 3.96
C PHE A 21 -17.17 4.36 3.61
N TRP A 22 -17.99 3.49 3.02
CA TRP A 22 -17.59 2.14 2.64
C TRP A 22 -16.54 2.12 1.53
N ASP A 23 -16.64 3.02 0.56
CA ASP A 23 -15.64 3.13 -0.52
C ASP A 23 -14.29 3.55 0.04
N VAL A 24 -14.27 4.52 0.96
CA VAL A 24 -13.05 4.98 1.62
C VAL A 24 -12.45 3.90 2.51
N LEU A 25 -13.29 3.17 3.26
CA LEU A 25 -12.84 2.08 4.13
C LEU A 25 -12.21 0.95 3.31
N LEU A 26 -12.92 0.47 2.28
CA LEU A 26 -12.44 -0.60 1.41
C LEU A 26 -11.17 -0.18 0.66
N PHE A 27 -11.10 1.08 0.20
CA PHE A 27 -9.90 1.64 -0.42
C PHE A 27 -8.71 1.73 0.54
N ASN A 28 -8.95 2.12 1.80
CA ASN A 28 -7.88 2.18 2.80
C ASN A 28 -7.34 0.78 3.10
N ILE A 29 -8.24 -0.20 3.28
CA ILE A 29 -7.86 -1.61 3.43
C ILE A 29 -7.08 -2.09 2.19
N ALA A 30 -7.51 -1.72 0.97
CA ALA A 30 -6.81 -1.97 -0.30
C ALA A 30 -5.38 -1.50 -0.31
N THR A 31 -5.18 -0.27 0.16
CA THR A 31 -3.89 0.39 0.11
C THR A 31 -2.96 -0.18 1.18
N VAL A 32 -3.48 -0.47 2.37
CA VAL A 32 -2.70 -0.98 3.52
C VAL A 32 -2.39 -2.48 3.38
N LEU A 33 -3.39 -3.29 3.03
CA LEU A 33 -3.30 -4.76 2.94
C LEU A 33 -3.22 -5.23 1.48
N GLY A 34 -2.31 -4.63 0.72
CA GLY A 34 -2.06 -5.04 -0.66
C GLY A 34 -1.54 -6.49 -0.76
N PRO A 35 -1.90 -7.27 -1.80
CA PRO A 35 -1.46 -8.65 -1.97
C PRO A 35 0.06 -8.84 -1.95
N ARG A 36 0.79 -7.81 -2.40
CA ARG A 36 2.26 -7.81 -2.39
C ARG A 36 2.82 -8.01 -0.98
N TRP A 37 2.22 -7.38 0.02
CA TRP A 37 2.65 -7.48 1.42
C TRP A 37 2.27 -8.84 2.02
N ILE A 38 1.10 -9.37 1.66
CA ILE A 38 0.65 -10.69 2.09
C ILE A 38 1.53 -11.80 1.50
N ALA A 39 1.87 -11.71 0.21
CA ALA A 39 2.79 -12.64 -0.44
C ALA A 39 4.20 -12.56 0.17
N ALA A 40 4.71 -11.36 0.47
CA ALA A 40 5.99 -11.17 1.15
C ALA A 40 5.98 -11.75 2.57
N ALA A 41 4.89 -11.55 3.33
CA ALA A 41 4.72 -12.13 4.66
C ALA A 41 4.67 -13.66 4.61
N ALA A 42 3.95 -14.24 3.65
CA ALA A 42 3.87 -15.68 3.46
C ALA A 42 5.24 -16.30 3.12
N HIS A 43 6.08 -15.60 2.34
CA HIS A 43 7.44 -16.06 2.02
C HIS A 43 8.34 -16.14 3.25
N ASN A 44 8.14 -15.26 4.24
CA ASN A 44 8.93 -15.22 5.48
C ASN A 44 8.51 -16.27 6.54
N GLY A 45 7.51 -17.11 6.26
CA GLY A 45 7.10 -18.22 7.11
C GLY A 45 6.29 -17.83 8.35
N ALA A 46 6.05 -18.82 9.23
CA ALA A 46 5.12 -18.70 10.36
C ALA A 46 5.52 -17.65 11.41
N SER A 47 6.81 -17.33 11.53
CA SER A 47 7.32 -16.26 12.40
C SER A 47 6.92 -14.86 11.92
N SER A 48 6.55 -14.69 10.65
CA SER A 48 6.03 -13.42 10.14
C SER A 48 4.67 -13.07 10.75
N LEU A 49 3.85 -14.07 11.09
CA LEU A 49 2.51 -13.84 11.62
C LEU A 49 2.54 -13.17 13.00
N SER A 50 3.42 -13.60 13.90
CA SER A 50 3.56 -12.99 15.23
C SER A 50 4.10 -11.56 15.14
N LEU A 51 5.04 -11.30 14.23
CA LEU A 51 5.54 -9.95 13.96
C LEU A 51 4.47 -9.03 13.38
N TRP A 52 3.61 -9.53 12.50
CA TRP A 52 2.49 -8.77 11.95
C TRP A 52 1.43 -8.45 13.01
N ILE A 53 1.11 -9.39 13.90
CA ILE A 53 0.20 -9.14 15.03
C ILE A 53 0.82 -8.09 15.97
N LEU A 54 2.11 -8.22 16.29
CA LEU A 54 2.81 -7.25 17.13
C LEU A 54 2.85 -5.86 16.48
N ALA A 55 3.11 -5.77 15.17
CA ALA A 55 3.10 -4.51 14.44
C ALA A 55 1.68 -3.91 14.37
N ALA A 56 0.65 -4.73 14.18
CA ALA A 56 -0.74 -4.29 14.17
C ALA A 56 -1.14 -3.67 15.51
N VAL A 57 -0.79 -4.31 16.62
CA VAL A 57 -1.16 -3.85 17.96
C VAL A 57 -0.25 -2.72 18.45
N GLY A 58 1.06 -2.84 18.26
CA GLY A 58 2.05 -1.91 18.81
C GLY A 58 2.26 -0.65 17.97
N PHE A 59 1.99 -0.70 16.66
CA PHE A 59 2.26 0.42 15.76
C PHE A 59 1.00 0.91 15.03
N PHE A 60 0.24 0.00 14.42
CA PHE A 60 -0.92 0.39 13.61
C PHE A 60 -2.07 0.95 14.45
N LEU A 61 -2.45 0.28 15.54
CA LEU A 61 -3.52 0.73 16.44
C LEU A 61 -3.25 2.11 17.06
N PRO A 62 -2.09 2.37 17.69
CA PRO A 62 -1.77 3.70 18.22
C PRO A 62 -1.75 4.77 17.12
N SER A 63 -1.17 4.47 15.96
CA SER A 63 -1.12 5.41 14.83
C SER A 63 -2.52 5.75 14.31
N ALA A 64 -3.41 4.76 14.23
CA ALA A 64 -4.79 4.97 13.79
C ALA A 64 -5.57 5.87 14.76
N LEU A 65 -5.36 5.72 16.08
CA LEU A 65 -5.97 6.60 17.08
C LEU A 65 -5.46 8.04 16.96
N VAL A 66 -4.15 8.23 16.80
CA VAL A 66 -3.54 9.56 16.61
C VAL A 66 -4.07 10.23 15.34
N ILE A 67 -4.13 9.49 14.23
CA ILE A 67 -4.67 10.00 12.96
C ILE A 67 -6.15 10.36 13.11
N ASN A 68 -6.94 9.54 13.81
CA ASN A 68 -8.35 9.82 14.07
C ASN A 68 -8.55 11.11 14.88
N GLU A 69 -7.76 11.30 15.94
CA GLU A 69 -7.81 12.51 16.76
C GLU A 69 -7.40 13.75 15.95
N LEU A 70 -6.26 13.70 15.24
CA LEU A 70 -5.78 14.80 14.42
C LEU A 70 -6.73 15.15 13.26
N SER A 71 -7.27 14.13 12.58
CA SER A 71 -8.23 14.34 11.50
C SER A 71 -9.55 14.95 11.97
N SER A 72 -9.96 14.68 13.21
CA SER A 72 -11.15 15.31 13.79
C SER A 72 -10.90 16.75 14.25
N ARG A 73 -9.68 17.04 14.72
CA ARG A 73 -9.28 18.35 15.25
C ARG A 73 -8.89 19.35 14.16
N PHE A 74 -8.28 18.88 13.08
CA PHE A 74 -7.83 19.69 11.95
C PHE A 74 -8.44 19.13 10.66
N PRO A 75 -9.70 19.47 10.34
CA PRO A 75 -10.40 18.97 9.14
C PRO A 75 -9.95 19.66 7.85
N GLU A 76 -8.78 20.30 7.85
CA GLU A 76 -8.23 21.00 6.69
C GLU A 76 -7.64 20.02 5.67
N GLU A 77 -7.70 20.42 4.39
CA GLU A 77 -7.08 19.67 3.30
C GLU A 77 -5.55 19.81 3.37
N GLY A 78 -4.86 18.75 3.82
CA GLY A 78 -3.40 18.73 3.84
C GLY A 78 -2.76 17.69 4.78
N GLY A 79 -3.55 17.03 5.62
CA GLY A 79 -3.15 15.84 6.38
C GLY A 79 -1.86 16.03 7.17
N LEU A 80 -0.89 15.13 7.00
CA LEU A 80 0.40 15.12 7.71
C LEU A 80 1.17 16.44 7.65
N TYR A 81 1.10 17.17 6.53
CA TYR A 81 1.75 18.47 6.39
C TYR A 81 1.13 19.50 7.35
N VAL A 82 -0.19 19.65 7.32
CA VAL A 82 -0.92 20.61 8.15
C VAL A 82 -0.80 20.25 9.62
N TRP A 83 -0.94 18.97 9.97
CA TRP A 83 -0.82 18.53 11.37
C TRP A 83 0.58 18.79 11.94
N SER A 84 1.63 18.55 11.15
CA SER A 84 3.02 18.80 11.57
C SER A 84 3.31 20.30 11.66
N LYS A 85 2.76 21.10 10.74
CA LYS A 85 2.87 22.56 10.75
C LYS A 85 2.22 23.16 11.99
N GLU A 86 1.02 22.71 12.34
CA GLU A 86 0.26 23.23 13.46
C GLU A 86 0.88 22.84 14.82
N ALA A 87 1.43 21.63 14.92
CA ALA A 87 2.04 21.15 16.17
C ALA A 87 3.48 21.64 16.40
N PHE A 88 4.28 21.79 15.33
CA PHE A 88 5.72 22.02 15.44
C PHE A 88 6.23 23.23 14.63
N GLY A 89 5.35 23.95 13.93
CA GLY A 89 5.66 25.14 13.13
C GLY A 89 6.02 24.86 11.67
N ASP A 90 6.22 25.94 10.91
CA ASP A 90 6.39 25.93 9.45
C ASP A 90 7.51 25.03 8.93
N PHE A 91 8.65 24.99 9.62
CA PHE A 91 9.79 24.17 9.21
C PHE A 91 9.49 22.67 9.26
N HIS A 92 8.87 22.20 10.36
CA HIS A 92 8.52 20.80 10.52
C HIS A 92 7.40 20.38 9.57
N GLY A 93 6.44 21.28 9.32
CA GLY A 93 5.47 21.12 8.23
C GLY A 93 6.16 20.90 6.89
N PHE A 94 7.10 21.78 6.51
CA PHE A 94 7.86 21.65 5.26
C PHE A 94 8.60 20.32 5.18
N VAL A 95 9.32 19.91 6.22
CA VAL A 95 10.04 18.62 6.23
C VAL A 95 9.07 17.45 6.04
N ALA A 96 7.95 17.42 6.76
CA ALA A 96 6.94 16.36 6.62
C ALA A 96 6.37 16.28 5.20
N GLY A 97 6.02 17.43 4.61
CA GLY A 97 5.56 17.51 3.23
C GLY A 97 6.62 17.07 2.22
N TRP A 98 7.87 17.49 2.43
CA TRP A 98 9.00 17.14 1.56
C TRP A 98 9.32 15.65 1.61
N THR A 99 9.35 15.04 2.80
CA THR A 99 9.54 13.60 2.98
C THR A 99 8.40 12.81 2.33
N TYR A 100 7.15 13.26 2.49
CA TYR A 100 6.00 12.65 1.83
C TYR A 100 6.09 12.72 0.30
N TRP A 101 6.52 13.86 -0.23
CA TRP A 101 6.72 14.04 -1.67
C TRP A 101 7.82 13.11 -2.21
N ILE A 102 8.98 13.05 -1.54
CA ILE A 102 10.07 12.14 -1.91
C ILE A 102 9.61 10.68 -1.88
N TYR A 103 8.94 10.26 -0.81
CA TYR A 103 8.38 8.91 -0.70
C TYR A 103 7.49 8.59 -1.92
N THR A 104 6.62 9.53 -2.29
CA THR A 104 5.71 9.38 -3.43
C THR A 104 6.47 9.22 -4.75
N VAL A 105 7.51 10.03 -4.97
CA VAL A 105 8.37 9.97 -6.17
C VAL A 105 9.08 8.62 -6.30
N PHE A 106 9.54 8.02 -5.20
CA PHE A 106 10.19 6.71 -5.24
C PHE A 106 9.18 5.54 -5.27
N TYR A 107 8.00 5.72 -4.69
CA TYR A 107 6.97 4.69 -4.65
C TYR A 107 6.35 4.42 -6.02
N PHE A 108 6.03 5.48 -6.78
CA PHE A 108 5.36 5.35 -8.07
C PHE A 108 6.11 4.50 -9.11
N PRO A 109 7.41 4.73 -9.37
CA PRO A 109 8.18 3.89 -10.29
C PRO A 109 8.22 2.42 -9.87
N GLY A 110 8.38 2.14 -8.57
CA GLY A 110 8.35 0.78 -8.05
C GLY A 110 7.00 0.11 -8.29
N LEU A 111 5.91 0.85 -8.12
CA LEU A 111 4.56 0.37 -8.40
C LEU A 111 4.35 0.07 -9.90
N LEU A 112 4.84 0.93 -10.79
CA LEU A 112 4.72 0.74 -12.24
C LEU A 112 5.51 -0.48 -12.73
N VAL A 113 6.74 -0.64 -12.25
CA VAL A 113 7.58 -1.80 -12.59
C VAL A 113 6.93 -3.09 -12.08
N ALA A 114 6.44 -3.10 -10.84
CA ALA A 114 5.72 -4.26 -10.28
C ALA A 114 4.46 -4.58 -11.08
N SER A 115 3.69 -3.57 -11.48
CA SER A 115 2.48 -3.73 -12.30
C SER A 115 2.81 -4.27 -13.70
N ALA A 116 3.87 -3.78 -14.34
CA ALA A 116 4.36 -4.29 -15.61
C ALA A 116 4.81 -5.75 -15.50
N ALA A 117 5.53 -6.09 -14.43
CA ALA A 117 5.94 -7.47 -14.16
C ALA A 117 4.73 -8.40 -13.98
N MET A 118 3.74 -7.98 -13.18
CA MET A 118 2.47 -8.73 -12.98
C MET A 118 1.71 -8.92 -14.29
N GLY A 119 1.65 -7.90 -15.14
CA GLY A 119 1.07 -8.00 -16.48
C GLY A 119 1.82 -8.99 -17.38
N GLY A 120 3.15 -9.07 -17.26
CA GLY A 120 3.97 -10.05 -17.96
C GLY A 120 3.60 -11.50 -17.63
N TYR A 121 3.23 -11.80 -16.38
CA TYR A 121 2.81 -13.14 -15.96
C TYR A 121 1.48 -13.58 -16.58
N ILE A 122 0.61 -12.65 -17.02
CA ILE A 122 -0.66 -12.98 -17.70
C ILE A 122 -0.38 -13.64 -19.07
N ALA A 123 0.79 -13.41 -19.68
CA ALA A 123 1.18 -13.99 -20.96
C ALA A 123 1.61 -15.48 -20.90
N GLY A 124 1.38 -16.17 -19.77
CA GLY A 124 1.59 -17.62 -19.63
C GLY A 124 3.07 -18.02 -19.50
N SER A 125 3.46 -19.17 -20.04
CA SER A 125 4.82 -19.75 -19.91
C SER A 125 5.95 -18.92 -20.54
N ARG A 126 5.62 -17.94 -21.41
CA ARG A 126 6.55 -16.91 -21.90
C ARG A 126 6.67 -15.70 -20.97
N GLY A 127 5.78 -15.60 -19.98
CA GLY A 127 5.68 -14.49 -19.04
C GLY A 127 6.83 -14.37 -18.07
N THR A 128 7.48 -15.48 -17.67
CA THR A 128 8.66 -15.47 -16.79
C THR A 128 9.89 -14.86 -17.49
N SER A 129 10.06 -15.09 -18.78
CA SER A 129 11.13 -14.48 -19.58
C SER A 129 10.86 -12.99 -19.86
N LEU A 130 9.60 -12.62 -20.11
CA LEU A 130 9.18 -11.23 -20.25
C LEU A 130 9.29 -10.44 -18.93
N ALA A 131 8.92 -11.04 -17.80
CA ALA A 131 8.98 -10.41 -16.48
C ALA A 131 10.43 -10.17 -15.99
N GLN A 132 11.41 -10.86 -16.55
CA GLN A 132 12.84 -10.62 -16.27
C GLN A 132 13.53 -9.75 -17.33
N ASN A 133 12.85 -9.41 -18.43
CA ASN A 133 13.43 -8.58 -19.48
C ASN A 133 13.33 -7.09 -19.11
N SER A 134 14.47 -6.48 -18.80
CA SER A 134 14.58 -5.06 -18.42
C SER A 134 13.96 -4.11 -19.45
N THR A 135 14.02 -4.44 -20.74
CA THR A 135 13.42 -3.61 -21.80
C THR A 135 11.91 -3.66 -21.77
N PHE A 136 11.32 -4.84 -21.51
CA PHE A 136 9.87 -5.00 -21.35
C PHE A 136 9.37 -4.26 -20.12
N LEU A 137 10.07 -4.39 -18.98
CA LEU A 137 9.71 -3.69 -17.74
C LEU A 137 9.81 -2.18 -17.90
N LEU A 138 10.86 -1.68 -18.56
CA LEU A 138 11.05 -0.25 -18.80
C LEU A 138 9.96 0.30 -19.73
N ALA A 139 9.76 -0.33 -20.90
CA ALA A 139 8.74 0.08 -21.86
C ALA A 139 7.33 0.00 -21.25
N GLY A 140 7.00 -1.10 -20.56
CA GLY A 140 5.74 -1.27 -19.87
C GLY A 140 5.49 -0.22 -18.79
N SER A 141 6.53 0.14 -18.02
CA SER A 141 6.43 1.19 -17.00
C SER A 141 6.18 2.57 -17.61
N PHE A 142 6.82 2.91 -18.73
CA PHE A 142 6.56 4.16 -19.46
C PHE A 142 5.14 4.21 -20.04
N VAL A 143 4.66 3.11 -20.62
CA VAL A 143 3.27 3.02 -21.11
C VAL A 143 2.28 3.19 -19.96
N LEU A 144 2.47 2.47 -18.85
CA LEU A 144 1.61 2.58 -17.68
C LEU A 144 1.64 3.98 -17.07
N LEU A 145 2.81 4.64 -17.04
CA LEU A 145 2.94 6.02 -16.61
C LEU A 145 2.12 6.96 -17.51
N GLY A 146 2.24 6.81 -18.83
CA GLY A 146 1.48 7.60 -19.80
C GLY A 146 -0.03 7.43 -19.64
N VAL A 147 -0.49 6.19 -19.46
CA VAL A 147 -1.89 5.86 -19.17
C VAL A 147 -2.33 6.50 -17.86
N ALA A 148 -1.52 6.39 -16.79
CA ALA A 148 -1.84 6.98 -15.49
C ALA A 148 -1.94 8.52 -15.57
N VAL A 149 -1.02 9.18 -16.25
CA VAL A 149 -1.05 10.64 -16.48
C VAL A 149 -2.27 11.03 -17.31
N TYR A 150 -2.56 10.31 -18.39
CA TYR A 150 -3.71 10.57 -19.24
C TYR A 150 -5.03 10.44 -18.48
N LEU A 151 -5.18 9.38 -17.68
CA LEU A 151 -6.35 9.18 -16.82
C LEU A 151 -6.46 10.25 -15.73
N ASN A 152 -5.32 10.73 -15.20
CA ASN A 152 -5.31 11.83 -14.24
C ASN A 152 -5.83 13.14 -14.86
N ILE A 153 -5.56 13.38 -16.15
CA ILE A 153 -6.00 14.58 -16.88
C ILE A 153 -7.50 14.56 -17.20
N ILE A 154 -8.09 13.40 -17.53
CA ILE A 154 -9.52 13.31 -17.93
C ILE A 154 -10.49 13.53 -16.75
N GLY A 155 -10.01 13.37 -15.51
CA GLY A 155 -10.70 13.85 -14.32
C GLY A 155 -11.10 12.77 -13.32
N LEU A 156 -11.23 13.20 -12.06
CA LEU A 156 -11.41 12.41 -10.84
C LEU A 156 -12.55 11.37 -10.87
N ASN A 157 -13.56 11.53 -11.72
CA ASN A 157 -14.68 10.58 -11.81
C ASN A 157 -14.28 9.24 -12.43
N ILE A 158 -13.32 9.21 -13.37
CA ILE A 158 -12.82 7.97 -13.97
C ILE A 158 -11.83 7.29 -13.04
N GLY A 159 -11.03 8.08 -12.32
CA GLY A 159 -10.11 7.58 -11.29
C GLY A 159 -10.82 6.73 -10.24
N LYS A 160 -12.01 7.14 -9.80
CA LYS A 160 -12.81 6.37 -8.82
C LYS A 160 -13.21 5.00 -9.34
N TRP A 161 -13.72 4.91 -10.57
CA TRP A 161 -14.14 3.64 -11.15
C TRP A 161 -12.94 2.71 -11.37
N LEU A 162 -11.83 3.24 -11.88
CA LEU A 162 -10.61 2.47 -12.09
C LEU A 162 -10.01 1.97 -10.77
N GLN A 163 -10.02 2.81 -9.73
CA GLN A 163 -9.57 2.44 -8.38
C GLN A 163 -10.46 1.34 -7.79
N ASN A 164 -11.78 1.45 -7.94
CA ASN A 164 -12.73 0.47 -7.44
C ASN A 164 -12.61 -0.86 -8.22
N ALA A 165 -12.51 -0.81 -9.55
CA ALA A 165 -12.30 -1.99 -10.40
C ALA A 165 -10.98 -2.70 -10.07
N GLY A 166 -9.90 -1.93 -9.87
CA GLY A 166 -8.60 -2.46 -9.42
C GLY A 166 -8.68 -3.09 -8.02
N GLY A 167 -9.41 -2.46 -7.10
CA GLY A 167 -9.70 -3.00 -5.77
C GLY A 167 -10.44 -4.33 -5.85
N VAL A 168 -11.58 -4.38 -6.55
CA VAL A 168 -12.38 -5.60 -6.73
C VAL A 168 -11.55 -6.70 -7.41
N GLY A 169 -10.82 -6.37 -8.48
CA GLY A 169 -9.96 -7.32 -9.21
C GLY A 169 -8.83 -7.89 -8.36
N THR A 170 -8.41 -7.18 -7.33
CA THR A 170 -7.39 -7.62 -6.38
C THR A 170 -7.96 -8.44 -5.23
N TYR A 171 -9.11 -8.02 -4.69
CA TYR A 171 -9.70 -8.63 -3.51
C TYR A 171 -10.51 -9.88 -3.78
N VAL A 172 -11.15 -9.99 -4.95
CA VAL A 172 -11.91 -11.21 -5.29
C VAL A 172 -10.99 -12.44 -5.28
N PRO A 173 -9.82 -12.44 -5.96
CA PRO A 173 -8.87 -13.55 -5.87
C PRO A 173 -8.36 -13.78 -4.44
N LEU A 174 -8.08 -12.71 -3.70
CA LEU A 174 -7.54 -12.80 -2.34
C LEU A 174 -8.54 -13.41 -1.34
N LEU A 175 -9.81 -13.03 -1.44
CA LEU A 175 -10.90 -13.61 -0.67
C LEU A 175 -11.11 -15.08 -1.05
N ILE A 176 -11.07 -15.42 -2.34
CA ILE A 176 -11.15 -16.81 -2.79
C ILE A 176 -10.02 -17.62 -2.15
N LEU A 177 -8.78 -17.14 -2.21
CA LEU A 177 -7.62 -17.83 -1.61
C LEU A 177 -7.76 -17.97 -0.09
N THR A 178 -8.25 -16.94 0.60
CA THR A 178 -8.44 -16.95 2.06
C THR A 178 -9.55 -17.92 2.47
N CYS A 179 -10.67 -17.93 1.74
CA CYS A 179 -11.75 -18.90 1.93
C CYS A 179 -11.27 -20.33 1.64
N LEU A 180 -10.51 -20.54 0.57
CA LEU A 180 -9.94 -21.84 0.24
C LEU A 180 -8.98 -22.31 1.34
N ALA A 181 -8.12 -21.42 1.83
CA ALA A 181 -7.21 -21.69 2.94
C ALA A 181 -7.97 -22.05 4.23
N ALA A 182 -9.04 -21.31 4.56
CA ALA A 182 -9.90 -21.62 5.69
C ALA A 182 -10.57 -23.00 5.54
N ILE A 183 -11.18 -23.29 4.38
CA ILE A 183 -11.83 -24.58 4.09
C ILE A 183 -10.82 -25.74 4.17
N LEU A 184 -9.62 -25.56 3.62
CA LEU A 184 -8.55 -26.56 3.69
C LEU A 184 -8.07 -26.78 5.13
N CYS A 185 -7.93 -25.70 5.92
CA CYS A 185 -7.58 -25.77 7.34
C CYS A 185 -8.64 -26.54 8.16
N PHE A 186 -9.93 -26.28 7.91
CA PHE A 186 -11.03 -26.99 8.55
C PHE A 186 -11.15 -28.46 8.12
N ARG A 187 -10.75 -28.82 6.90
CA ARG A 187 -10.88 -30.20 6.39
C ARG A 187 -9.66 -31.09 6.56
N HIS A 188 -8.44 -30.54 6.52
CA HIS A 188 -7.19 -31.31 6.55
C HIS A 188 -6.28 -30.96 7.74
N GLY A 189 -6.68 -29.99 8.57
CA GLY A 189 -5.79 -29.37 9.55
C GLY A 189 -4.78 -28.43 8.88
N SER A 190 -4.19 -27.53 9.67
CA SER A 190 -3.14 -26.63 9.18
C SER A 190 -1.91 -27.42 8.73
N ALA A 191 -1.48 -27.23 7.47
CA ALA A 191 -0.19 -27.75 6.98
C ALA A 191 1.01 -27.08 7.69
N THR A 192 0.78 -25.97 8.39
CA THR A 192 1.78 -25.27 9.21
C THR A 192 1.53 -25.58 10.68
N GLN A 193 2.49 -26.21 11.36
CA GLN A 193 2.42 -26.44 12.80
C GLN A 193 2.57 -25.10 13.53
N PHE A 194 1.44 -24.49 13.92
CA PHE A 194 1.39 -23.31 14.79
C PHE A 194 1.74 -23.69 16.23
N THR A 195 2.97 -24.13 16.46
CA THR A 195 3.50 -24.40 17.80
C THR A 195 4.08 -23.11 18.35
N TRP A 196 3.79 -22.78 19.61
CA TRP A 196 4.25 -21.56 20.28
C TRP A 196 5.78 -21.35 20.21
N ALA A 197 6.54 -22.45 20.15
CA ALA A 197 7.98 -22.45 19.94
C ALA A 197 8.44 -21.96 18.54
N ASN A 198 7.62 -22.13 17.48
CA ASN A 198 7.91 -21.68 16.11
C ASN A 198 7.40 -20.25 15.82
N MET A 199 6.52 -19.72 16.68
CA MET A 199 5.99 -18.35 16.58
C MET A 199 6.90 -17.31 17.24
N LEU A 200 7.87 -17.75 18.05
CA LEU A 200 8.92 -16.90 18.58
C LEU A 200 10.00 -16.70 17.50
N PRO A 201 10.44 -15.45 17.25
CA PRO A 201 11.58 -15.21 16.37
C PRO A 201 12.80 -15.92 16.96
N HIS A 202 13.33 -16.93 16.27
CA HIS A 202 14.59 -17.56 16.64
C HIS A 202 15.71 -16.62 16.19
N TRP A 203 16.43 -16.04 17.15
CA TRP A 203 17.61 -15.24 16.86
C TRP A 203 18.79 -16.18 16.56
N SER A 204 19.03 -16.52 15.28
CA SER A 204 20.18 -17.32 14.87
C SER A 204 21.28 -16.43 14.26
N TRP A 205 22.40 -16.32 14.97
CA TRP A 205 23.63 -15.66 14.49
C TRP A 205 24.25 -16.34 13.25
N ASP A 206 23.80 -17.54 12.89
CA ASP A 206 24.27 -18.33 11.74
C ASP A 206 23.91 -17.75 10.37
N THR A 207 22.98 -16.78 10.31
CA THR A 207 22.63 -16.13 9.04
C THR A 207 23.75 -15.21 8.53
N HIS A 208 24.55 -14.63 9.44
CA HIS A 208 25.69 -13.79 9.08
C HIS A 208 26.87 -14.58 8.48
N SER A 209 27.09 -15.82 8.93
CA SER A 209 28.24 -16.63 8.47
C SER A 209 28.05 -17.21 7.07
N ARG A 210 26.80 -17.50 6.67
CA ARG A 210 26.47 -18.00 5.33
C ARG A 210 26.62 -16.95 4.24
N ALA A 211 26.27 -15.69 4.53
CA ALA A 211 26.46 -14.58 3.60
C ALA A 211 27.96 -14.32 3.30
N TRP A 212 28.82 -14.46 4.31
CA TRP A 212 30.27 -14.27 4.15
C TRP A 212 30.93 -15.36 3.29
N ASN A 213 30.46 -16.61 3.35
CA ASN A 213 31.04 -17.71 2.57
C ASN A 213 30.66 -17.69 1.08
N LEU A 214 29.56 -17.00 0.72
CA LEU A 214 29.15 -16.81 -0.69
C LEU A 214 30.00 -15.75 -1.42
N PHE A 215 30.57 -14.78 -0.71
CA PHE A 215 31.50 -13.79 -1.27
C PHE A 215 32.95 -14.30 -1.37
N ARG A 216 33.24 -15.50 -0.86
CA ARG A 216 34.59 -16.08 -0.80
C ARG A 216 34.83 -17.19 -1.84
N ARG A 217 33.90 -17.41 -2.78
CA ARG A 217 34.05 -18.33 -3.91
C ARG A 217 33.96 -17.59 -5.23
#